data_AF-A0AA49JQ11-F1
#
_entry.id   AF-A0AA49JQ11-F1
#
_cell.length_a   1.000
_cell.length_b   1.000
_cell.length_c   1.000
_cell.angle_alpha   90.00
_cell.angle_beta   90.00
_cell.angle_gamma   90.00
#
_symmetry.space_group_name_H-M   'P 1'
#
loop_
_entity.id
_entity.type
_entity.pdbx_description
1 polymer ?
#
loop_
_entity_poly.entity_id
_entity_poly.type
_entity_poly.pdbx_seq_one_letter_code
_entity_poly.pdbx_strand_id
1 'polypeptide(L)'
;MNIRKLVAVLLIIATIVLLILYNYERYLKSFSQSPSKEWSRDMKIASRDFNRGTYIFLNNSKIYAALPKVNKIELIDISNPSKILIKDIDINGIDESNVKEINYCNGRFYIIKDNVLMSVGIDGSNFINYGINADGFKIVDDRLITFNSRKVNVYKIFNDKLVLEGSISQIENTKEIDAEKINERLYIALLTGINYDRSIYLLTYDGRQWGNLKPVYNISVSSFSDINNLRIAYDGGIYLFYNSVSKNNLNLKYIYFKDAKLQNVFLKDAMINVDGIGNADNIGDFDVLEDGTYVYTVSSGSVELSNFGNVPSKSTEIIYSKWKGGKVVLSELATKTGTWTGMPKILNTKNGNFLTWIEADGFGKYNVYASSTTYVYKNVLNRVRPVDEQYALSTLIQKSAASLLIGLIFILVGALPAYVWFGIIMLFEPRRLKGESVVSFYIGAAIYIIMKYLLYPPHSIRTILNSVLKPYNFLAMPAIFTLISYGLTRVYYGRKKFNSNFGAFSFMVIIDAILTNLFYGPFFT
;
A
#
# COMPACT_ATOMS: atom_id res chain seq x y z
N MET A 1 8.21 54.98 5.61
CA MET A 1 9.15 53.86 5.41
C MET A 1 9.95 54.14 4.12
N ASN A 2 11.28 54.03 4.13
CA ASN A 2 12.11 54.25 2.93
C ASN A 2 11.78 53.19 1.86
N ILE A 3 11.58 53.58 0.59
CA ILE A 3 11.20 52.68 -0.53
C ILE A 3 12.07 51.43 -0.59
N ARG A 4 13.38 51.56 -0.33
CA ARG A 4 14.31 50.42 -0.32
C ARG A 4 14.00 49.37 0.76
N LYS A 5 13.59 49.83 1.94
CA LYS A 5 13.17 48.94 3.04
C LYS A 5 11.87 48.23 2.71
N LEU A 6 10.91 48.95 2.11
CA LEU A 6 9.66 48.38 1.64
C LEU A 6 9.90 47.30 0.57
N VAL A 7 10.77 47.55 -0.41
CA VAL A 7 11.16 46.57 -1.43
C VAL A 7 11.83 45.34 -0.82
N ALA A 8 12.77 45.51 0.12
CA ALA A 8 13.42 44.38 0.79
C ALA A 8 12.41 43.49 1.56
N VAL A 9 11.48 44.10 2.30
CA VAL A 9 10.43 43.37 3.02
C VAL A 9 9.51 42.62 2.05
N LEU A 10 9.09 43.26 0.95
CA LEU A 10 8.28 42.60 -0.08
C LEU A 10 9.01 41.42 -0.73
N LEU A 11 10.30 41.54 -1.01
CA LEU A 11 11.11 40.45 -1.57
C LEU A 11 11.26 39.27 -0.59
N ILE A 12 11.45 39.54 0.70
CA ILE A 12 11.51 38.50 1.74
C ILE A 12 10.18 37.74 1.78
N ILE A 13 9.05 38.48 1.86
CA ILE A 13 7.72 37.88 1.90
C ILE A 13 7.45 37.07 0.63
N ALA A 14 7.76 37.60 -0.55
CA ALA A 14 7.59 36.90 -1.82
C ALA A 14 8.41 35.60 -1.87
N THR A 15 9.66 35.62 -1.40
CA THR A 15 10.53 34.43 -1.38
C THR A 15 9.97 33.35 -0.45
N ILE A 16 9.50 33.74 0.75
CA ILE A 16 8.87 32.83 1.71
C ILE A 16 7.61 32.20 1.11
N VAL A 17 6.74 33.01 0.51
CA VAL A 17 5.50 32.53 -0.13
C VAL A 17 5.81 31.55 -1.26
N LEU A 18 6.80 31.85 -2.11
CA LEU A 18 7.22 30.95 -3.19
C LEU A 18 7.74 29.60 -2.66
N LEU A 19 8.51 29.59 -1.58
CA LEU A 19 8.99 28.35 -0.95
C LEU A 19 7.84 27.54 -0.34
N ILE A 20 6.89 28.19 0.32
CA ILE A 20 5.70 27.56 0.89
C ILE A 20 4.86 26.93 -0.21
N LEU A 21 4.58 27.67 -1.29
CA LEU A 21 3.83 27.16 -2.46
C LEU A 21 4.55 25.98 -3.11
N TYR A 22 5.87 26.09 -3.29
CA TYR A 22 6.68 25.00 -3.85
C TYR A 22 6.60 23.72 -3.03
N ASN A 23 6.71 23.83 -1.70
CA ASN A 23 6.61 22.67 -0.81
C ASN A 23 5.18 22.11 -0.78
N TYR A 24 4.16 22.98 -0.76
CA TYR A 24 2.77 22.57 -0.85
C TYR A 24 2.50 21.73 -2.10
N GLU A 25 2.91 22.21 -3.28
CA GLU A 25 2.77 21.50 -4.56
C GLU A 25 3.46 20.13 -4.54
N ARG A 26 4.63 20.04 -3.88
CA ARG A 26 5.34 18.76 -3.71
C ARG A 26 4.58 17.78 -2.84
N TYR A 27 4.08 18.23 -1.69
CA TYR A 27 3.27 17.38 -0.81
C TYR A 27 1.98 16.97 -1.51
N LEU A 28 1.31 17.90 -2.19
CA LEU A 28 0.10 17.63 -2.94
C LEU A 28 0.34 16.56 -4.01
N LYS A 29 1.41 16.69 -4.80
CA LYS A 29 1.80 15.68 -5.79
C LYS A 29 2.12 14.32 -5.15
N SER A 30 2.68 14.30 -3.94
CA SER A 30 2.96 13.07 -3.21
C SER A 30 1.70 12.35 -2.77
N PHE A 31 0.77 13.07 -2.15
CA PHE A 31 -0.48 12.50 -1.62
C PHE A 31 -1.46 12.14 -2.74
N SER A 32 -1.45 12.87 -3.86
CA SER A 32 -2.29 12.60 -5.03
C SER A 32 -1.71 11.57 -6.00
N GLN A 33 -0.52 11.03 -5.73
CA GLN A 33 0.11 10.04 -6.60
C GLN A 33 -0.68 8.73 -6.62
N SER A 34 -0.89 8.15 -7.81
CA SER A 34 -1.39 6.78 -7.94
C SER A 34 -0.35 5.77 -7.44
N PRO A 35 -0.78 4.59 -6.95
CA PRO A 35 0.15 3.56 -6.48
C PRO A 35 1.08 3.07 -7.60
N SER A 36 0.55 2.94 -8.82
CA SER A 36 1.30 2.56 -10.02
C SER A 36 0.70 3.21 -11.27
N LYS A 37 1.22 2.84 -12.44
CA LYS A 37 0.67 3.29 -13.72
C LYS A 37 -0.63 2.58 -14.06
N GLU A 38 -0.79 1.31 -13.67
CA GLU A 38 -1.98 0.52 -14.02
C GLU A 38 -3.14 0.82 -13.08
N TRP A 39 -2.88 0.84 -11.77
CA TRP A 39 -3.91 0.92 -10.74
C TRP A 39 -4.38 2.34 -10.42
N SER A 40 -5.68 2.50 -10.16
CA SER A 40 -6.23 3.72 -9.58
C SER A 40 -5.85 3.85 -8.11
N ARG A 41 -6.05 5.05 -7.57
CA ARG A 41 -6.12 5.24 -6.12
C ARG A 41 -7.33 4.52 -5.52
N ASP A 42 -7.28 4.29 -4.23
CA ASP A 42 -8.27 3.57 -3.45
C ASP A 42 -9.51 4.43 -3.11
N MET A 43 -10.61 3.74 -2.83
CA MET A 43 -11.80 4.32 -2.21
C MET A 43 -12.35 3.40 -1.12
N LYS A 44 -12.75 3.97 0.01
CA LYS A 44 -13.48 3.24 1.05
C LYS A 44 -14.89 2.94 0.55
N ILE A 45 -15.31 1.67 0.61
CA ILE A 45 -16.64 1.23 0.19
C ILE A 45 -17.53 0.79 1.34
N ALA A 46 -16.94 0.31 2.45
CA ALA A 46 -17.67 -0.21 3.60
C ALA A 46 -16.79 -0.29 4.86
N SER A 47 -17.36 -0.84 5.93
CA SER A 47 -16.65 -1.27 7.14
C SER A 47 -17.21 -2.62 7.62
N ARG A 48 -16.37 -3.42 8.28
CA ARG A 48 -16.69 -4.75 8.80
C ARG A 48 -16.03 -5.01 10.16
N ASP A 49 -16.51 -6.01 10.89
CA ASP A 49 -16.09 -6.27 12.28
C ASP A 49 -15.11 -7.45 12.40
N PHE A 50 -14.83 -8.16 11.30
CA PHE A 50 -13.90 -9.29 11.30
C PHE A 50 -12.78 -9.13 10.27
N ASN A 51 -11.60 -9.69 10.60
CA ASN A 51 -10.41 -9.70 9.75
C ASN A 51 -10.57 -10.73 8.62
N ARG A 52 -11.32 -10.37 7.57
CA ARG A 52 -11.62 -11.28 6.47
C ARG A 52 -11.74 -10.54 5.14
N GLY A 53 -11.40 -11.24 4.06
CA GLY A 53 -11.52 -10.72 2.70
C GLY A 53 -12.98 -10.51 2.28
N THR A 54 -13.19 -9.59 1.35
CA THR A 54 -14.51 -9.25 0.81
C THR A 54 -14.71 -9.99 -0.50
N TYR A 55 -15.75 -10.83 -0.58
CA TYR A 55 -16.04 -11.55 -1.80
C TYR A 55 -16.55 -10.58 -2.88
N ILE A 56 -15.96 -10.64 -4.07
CA ILE A 56 -16.32 -9.82 -5.22
C ILE A 56 -16.67 -10.68 -6.42
N PHE A 57 -17.68 -10.25 -7.18
CA PHE A 57 -18.17 -10.99 -8.33
C PHE A 57 -18.80 -10.07 -9.39
N LEU A 58 -18.93 -10.60 -10.60
CA LEU A 58 -19.58 -9.96 -11.74
C LEU A 58 -21.01 -10.49 -11.89
N ASN A 59 -21.98 -9.59 -12.01
CA ASN A 59 -23.35 -9.93 -12.41
C ASN A 59 -23.94 -8.82 -13.29
N ASN A 60 -24.52 -9.18 -14.44
CA ASN A 60 -25.15 -8.23 -15.38
C ASN A 60 -24.28 -7.00 -15.69
N SER A 61 -23.00 -7.21 -16.00
CA SER A 61 -22.01 -6.15 -16.27
C SER A 61 -21.69 -5.22 -15.09
N LYS A 62 -22.18 -5.53 -13.89
CA LYS A 62 -21.87 -4.81 -12.65
C LYS A 62 -20.99 -5.64 -11.74
N ILE A 63 -20.12 -4.96 -11.01
CA ILE A 63 -19.21 -5.54 -10.03
C ILE A 63 -19.78 -5.29 -8.66
N TYR A 64 -19.96 -6.36 -7.90
CA TYR A 64 -20.51 -6.31 -6.56
C TYR A 64 -19.50 -6.81 -5.55
N ALA A 65 -19.41 -6.12 -4.42
CA ALA A 65 -18.82 -6.64 -3.19
C ALA A 65 -19.94 -7.14 -2.27
N ALA A 66 -19.83 -8.38 -1.79
CA ALA A 66 -20.80 -8.99 -0.87
C ALA A 66 -20.25 -9.02 0.56
N LEU A 67 -20.96 -8.39 1.48
CA LEU A 67 -20.62 -8.34 2.90
C LEU A 67 -21.76 -8.92 3.74
N PRO A 68 -21.55 -10.06 4.40
CA PRO A 68 -22.47 -10.54 5.42
C PRO A 68 -22.57 -9.56 6.58
N LYS A 69 -23.79 -9.31 7.04
CA LYS A 69 -24.15 -8.51 8.22
C LYS A 69 -25.25 -9.22 9.00
N VAL A 70 -25.56 -8.73 10.18
CA VAL A 70 -26.65 -9.27 11.00
C VAL A 70 -27.96 -9.30 10.19
N ASN A 71 -28.47 -10.50 9.96
CA ASN A 71 -29.67 -10.86 9.22
C ASN A 71 -29.71 -10.44 7.74
N LYS A 72 -28.58 -10.07 7.13
CA LYS A 72 -28.56 -9.64 5.73
C LYS A 72 -27.21 -9.83 5.05
N ILE A 73 -27.19 -9.75 3.72
CA ILE A 73 -25.97 -9.56 2.94
C ILE A 73 -26.07 -8.20 2.25
N GLU A 74 -25.14 -7.30 2.54
CA GLU A 74 -25.02 -6.02 1.84
C GLU A 74 -24.28 -6.25 0.52
N LEU A 75 -24.92 -5.89 -0.58
CA LEU A 75 -24.32 -5.86 -1.91
C LEU A 75 -23.98 -4.44 -2.29
N ILE A 76 -22.69 -4.20 -2.53
CA ILE A 76 -22.17 -2.88 -2.83
C ILE A 76 -21.74 -2.87 -4.30
N ASP A 77 -22.44 -2.11 -5.14
CA ASP A 77 -22.10 -1.90 -6.54
C ASP A 77 -20.84 -1.02 -6.60
N ILE A 78 -19.71 -1.66 -6.93
CA ILE A 78 -18.39 -1.02 -7.08
C ILE A 78 -18.03 -0.83 -8.56
N SER A 79 -19.00 -0.87 -9.48
CA SER A 79 -18.72 -0.68 -10.91
C SER A 79 -18.26 0.75 -11.22
N ASN A 80 -18.77 1.74 -10.49
CA ASN A 80 -18.47 3.16 -10.68
C ASN A 80 -18.17 3.86 -9.34
N PRO A 81 -16.95 4.40 -9.15
CA PRO A 81 -16.55 5.02 -7.89
C PRO A 81 -17.32 6.31 -7.56
N SER A 82 -17.96 6.96 -8.54
CA SER A 82 -18.78 8.16 -8.32
C SER A 82 -20.19 7.87 -7.82
N LYS A 83 -20.65 6.61 -7.90
CA LYS A 83 -22.01 6.23 -7.54
C LYS A 83 -22.04 4.82 -6.95
N ILE A 84 -21.65 4.73 -5.68
CA ILE A 84 -21.79 3.50 -4.90
C ILE A 84 -23.27 3.31 -4.55
N LEU A 85 -23.82 2.15 -4.92
CA LEU A 85 -25.18 1.76 -4.57
C LEU A 85 -25.13 0.54 -3.67
N ILE A 86 -25.89 0.56 -2.59
CA ILE A 86 -26.02 -0.55 -1.65
C ILE A 86 -27.39 -1.16 -1.81
N LYS A 87 -27.43 -2.49 -1.92
CA LYS A 87 -28.66 -3.29 -1.92
C LYS A 87 -28.52 -4.36 -0.86
N ASP A 88 -29.53 -4.48 -0.01
CA ASP A 88 -29.55 -5.50 1.02
C ASP A 88 -30.33 -6.74 0.55
N ILE A 89 -29.83 -7.91 0.92
CA ILE A 89 -30.53 -9.18 0.80
C ILE A 89 -30.81 -9.69 2.20
N ASP A 90 -32.07 -9.69 2.61
CA ASP A 90 -32.48 -10.17 3.93
C ASP A 90 -32.37 -11.69 4.02
N ILE A 91 -31.61 -12.17 5.00
CA ILE A 91 -31.41 -13.60 5.27
C ILE A 91 -31.35 -13.81 6.78
N ASN A 92 -32.42 -14.36 7.33
CA ASN A 92 -32.58 -14.51 8.77
C ASN A 92 -31.47 -15.37 9.40
N GLY A 93 -30.90 -14.85 10.48
CA GLY A 93 -29.88 -15.49 11.29
C GLY A 93 -28.51 -15.58 10.63
N ILE A 94 -28.27 -14.96 9.46
CA ILE A 94 -26.90 -14.78 8.96
C ILE A 94 -26.21 -13.69 9.77
N ASP A 95 -24.93 -13.91 10.05
CA ASP A 95 -24.03 -12.91 10.60
C ASP A 95 -22.61 -13.16 10.08
N GLU A 96 -21.76 -12.14 10.11
CA GLU A 96 -20.38 -12.25 9.68
C GLU A 96 -19.61 -13.33 10.47
N SER A 97 -19.99 -13.55 11.74
CA SER A 97 -19.40 -14.54 12.64
C SER A 97 -19.71 -16.00 12.29
N ASN A 98 -20.85 -16.27 11.64
CA ASN A 98 -21.33 -17.64 11.37
C ASN A 98 -21.25 -18.05 9.89
N VAL A 99 -21.01 -17.09 8.99
CA VAL A 99 -20.74 -17.36 7.58
C VAL A 99 -19.28 -17.77 7.44
N LYS A 100 -18.99 -18.99 7.00
CA LYS A 100 -17.61 -19.46 6.75
C LYS A 100 -17.12 -19.22 5.33
N GLU A 101 -18.03 -19.21 4.36
CA GLU A 101 -17.72 -19.02 2.95
C GLU A 101 -18.95 -18.54 2.18
N ILE A 102 -18.72 -17.70 1.17
CA ILE A 102 -19.75 -17.15 0.29
C ILE A 102 -19.20 -17.09 -1.13
N ASN A 103 -20.01 -17.51 -2.10
CA ASN A 103 -19.64 -17.49 -3.51
C ASN A 103 -20.90 -17.26 -4.36
N TYR A 104 -20.75 -16.59 -5.49
CA TYR A 104 -21.86 -16.32 -6.42
C TYR A 104 -21.74 -17.18 -7.66
N CYS A 105 -22.84 -17.82 -8.05
CA CYS A 105 -22.92 -18.54 -9.32
C CYS A 105 -24.37 -18.53 -9.83
N ASN A 106 -24.54 -18.30 -11.14
CA ASN A 106 -25.80 -18.43 -11.86
C ASN A 106 -27.00 -17.73 -11.18
N GLY A 107 -26.85 -16.47 -10.78
CA GLY A 107 -27.94 -15.70 -10.17
C GLY A 107 -28.12 -15.89 -8.66
N ARG A 108 -27.31 -16.75 -8.02
CA ARG A 108 -27.49 -17.15 -6.62
C ARG A 108 -26.22 -17.00 -5.81
N PHE A 109 -26.38 -16.71 -4.53
CA PHE A 109 -25.33 -16.90 -3.53
C PHE A 109 -25.41 -18.30 -2.95
N TYR A 110 -24.25 -18.94 -2.86
CA TYR A 110 -24.02 -20.14 -2.07
C TYR A 110 -23.27 -19.73 -0.82
N ILE A 111 -23.71 -20.22 0.33
CA ILE A 111 -23.22 -19.78 1.63
C ILE A 111 -23.05 -21.01 2.52
N ILE A 112 -21.93 -21.09 3.23
CA ILE A 112 -21.80 -22.01 4.37
C ILE A 112 -22.04 -21.23 5.65
N LYS A 113 -23.13 -21.57 6.32
CA LYS A 113 -23.52 -21.04 7.63
C LYS A 113 -23.54 -22.19 8.63
N ASP A 114 -22.80 -22.08 9.72
CA ASP A 114 -22.75 -23.11 10.79
C ASP A 114 -22.49 -24.54 10.23
N ASN A 115 -21.57 -24.65 9.26
CA ASN A 115 -21.22 -25.88 8.53
C ASN A 115 -22.32 -26.44 7.61
N VAL A 116 -23.38 -25.70 7.32
CA VAL A 116 -24.45 -26.14 6.43
C VAL A 116 -24.45 -25.28 5.16
N LEU A 117 -24.44 -25.95 4.01
CA LEU A 117 -24.55 -25.31 2.71
C LEU A 117 -25.99 -24.88 2.43
N MET A 118 -26.16 -23.62 2.06
CA MET A 118 -27.43 -23.03 1.65
C MET A 118 -27.24 -22.13 0.42
N SER A 119 -28.34 -21.79 -0.25
CA SER A 119 -28.33 -20.79 -1.30
C SER A 119 -29.54 -19.85 -1.26
N VAL A 120 -29.37 -18.67 -1.85
CA VAL A 120 -30.42 -17.66 -1.99
C VAL A 120 -30.24 -16.92 -3.32
N GLY A 121 -31.33 -16.50 -3.96
CA GLY A 121 -31.26 -15.64 -5.14
C GLY A 121 -30.64 -14.28 -4.81
N ILE A 122 -30.01 -13.62 -5.80
CA ILE A 122 -29.45 -12.26 -5.63
C ILE A 122 -30.53 -11.18 -5.36
N ASP A 123 -31.79 -11.53 -5.56
CA ASP A 123 -32.97 -10.74 -5.22
C ASP A 123 -33.54 -11.08 -3.84
N GLY A 124 -32.93 -12.03 -3.10
CA GLY A 124 -33.43 -12.54 -1.83
C GLY A 124 -34.50 -13.62 -1.97
N SER A 125 -34.85 -14.00 -3.19
CA SER A 125 -35.87 -15.03 -3.43
C SER A 125 -35.33 -16.45 -3.23
N ASN A 126 -36.26 -17.41 -3.10
CA ASN A 126 -36.00 -18.84 -3.23
C ASN A 126 -34.85 -19.34 -2.34
N PHE A 127 -34.88 -19.03 -1.04
CA PHE A 127 -33.94 -19.59 -0.09
C PHE A 127 -34.01 -21.13 -0.05
N ILE A 128 -32.86 -21.79 -0.16
CA ILE A 128 -32.74 -23.25 -0.13
C ILE A 128 -31.69 -23.64 0.90
N ASN A 129 -32.07 -24.48 1.85
CA ASN A 129 -31.13 -25.19 2.70
C ASN A 129 -30.92 -26.60 2.13
N TYR A 130 -29.68 -26.93 1.72
CA TYR A 130 -29.39 -28.22 1.10
C TYR A 130 -29.19 -29.34 2.13
N GLY A 131 -29.05 -29.02 3.42
CA GLY A 131 -28.74 -30.01 4.46
C GLY A 131 -27.37 -30.69 4.29
N ILE A 132 -26.50 -30.14 3.44
CA ILE A 132 -25.17 -30.67 3.18
C ILE A 132 -24.21 -30.10 4.23
N ASN A 133 -23.61 -30.99 5.02
CA ASN A 133 -22.57 -30.64 5.99
C ASN A 133 -21.23 -30.42 5.27
N ALA A 134 -20.76 -29.17 5.28
CA ALA A 134 -19.53 -28.74 4.64
C ALA A 134 -18.81 -27.69 5.50
N ASP A 135 -17.49 -27.82 5.62
CA ASP A 135 -16.64 -26.85 6.31
C ASP A 135 -16.23 -25.69 5.39
N GLY A 136 -16.20 -25.93 4.07
CA GLY A 136 -15.88 -24.98 3.02
C GLY A 136 -16.28 -25.50 1.63
N PHE A 137 -16.23 -24.65 0.61
CA PHE A 137 -16.56 -25.02 -0.77
C PHE A 137 -15.92 -24.11 -1.82
N LYS A 138 -15.69 -24.64 -3.02
CA LYS A 138 -15.33 -23.85 -4.22
C LYS A 138 -16.35 -24.13 -5.32
N ILE A 139 -16.65 -23.11 -6.13
CA ILE A 139 -17.43 -23.28 -7.36
C ILE A 139 -16.48 -23.06 -8.55
N VAL A 140 -16.55 -23.97 -9.52
CA VAL A 140 -15.86 -23.88 -10.80
C VAL A 140 -16.89 -24.21 -11.89
N ASP A 141 -17.15 -23.27 -12.79
CA ASP A 141 -18.25 -23.34 -13.76
C ASP A 141 -19.60 -23.68 -13.08
N ASP A 142 -20.20 -24.82 -13.43
CA ASP A 142 -21.45 -25.35 -12.89
C ASP A 142 -21.24 -26.43 -11.81
N ARG A 143 -20.01 -26.60 -11.32
CA ARG A 143 -19.67 -27.60 -10.30
C ARG A 143 -19.36 -26.94 -8.96
N LEU A 144 -19.99 -27.45 -7.91
CA LEU A 144 -19.78 -27.07 -6.52
C LEU A 144 -19.02 -28.19 -5.81
N ILE A 145 -17.80 -27.89 -5.37
CA ILE A 145 -16.95 -28.83 -4.64
C ILE A 145 -16.99 -28.46 -3.16
N THR A 146 -17.59 -29.32 -2.33
CA THR A 146 -17.60 -29.17 -0.87
C THR A 146 -16.56 -30.06 -0.22
N PHE A 147 -16.05 -29.66 0.94
CA PHE A 147 -15.30 -30.56 1.80
C PHE A 147 -15.82 -30.51 3.25
N ASN A 148 -15.52 -31.57 3.99
CA ASN A 148 -15.54 -31.59 5.44
C ASN A 148 -14.37 -32.46 5.94
N SER A 149 -14.30 -32.67 7.25
CA SER A 149 -13.26 -33.51 7.86
C SER A 149 -13.18 -34.97 7.37
N ARG A 150 -14.20 -35.49 6.66
CA ARG A 150 -14.26 -36.92 6.25
C ARG A 150 -14.27 -37.14 4.74
N LYS A 151 -14.76 -36.18 3.96
CA LYS A 151 -14.93 -36.37 2.51
C LYS A 151 -14.92 -35.07 1.74
N VAL A 152 -14.59 -35.20 0.45
CA VAL A 152 -14.76 -34.17 -0.57
C VAL A 152 -15.83 -34.65 -1.55
N ASN A 153 -16.80 -33.80 -1.86
CA ASN A 153 -17.89 -34.10 -2.78
C ASN A 153 -17.93 -33.07 -3.92
N VAL A 154 -18.23 -33.52 -5.12
CA VAL A 154 -18.48 -32.69 -6.31
C VAL A 154 -19.96 -32.81 -6.66
N TYR A 155 -20.65 -31.67 -6.69
CA TYR A 155 -22.04 -31.57 -7.11
C TYR A 155 -22.14 -30.79 -8.40
N LYS A 156 -23.02 -31.22 -9.30
CA LYS A 156 -23.48 -30.40 -10.42
C LYS A 156 -24.64 -29.52 -9.98
N ILE A 157 -24.55 -28.23 -10.30
CA ILE A 157 -25.61 -27.25 -10.11
C ILE A 157 -26.57 -27.36 -11.30
N PHE A 158 -27.82 -27.77 -11.05
CA PHE A 158 -28.83 -27.89 -12.10
C PHE A 158 -30.21 -27.49 -11.57
N ASN A 159 -30.80 -26.42 -12.13
CA ASN A 159 -32.13 -25.90 -11.77
C ASN A 159 -32.33 -25.78 -10.25
N ASP A 160 -31.44 -25.04 -9.58
CA ASP A 160 -31.40 -24.83 -8.13
C ASP A 160 -31.17 -26.09 -7.26
N LYS A 161 -31.00 -27.26 -7.88
CA LYS A 161 -30.66 -28.53 -7.21
C LYS A 161 -29.17 -28.83 -7.32
N LEU A 162 -28.69 -29.60 -6.36
CA LEU A 162 -27.33 -30.14 -6.34
C LEU A 162 -27.40 -31.65 -6.57
N VAL A 163 -26.78 -32.12 -7.66
CA VAL A 163 -26.70 -33.55 -7.99
C VAL A 163 -25.28 -34.02 -7.73
N LEU A 164 -25.12 -35.01 -6.85
CA LEU A 164 -23.80 -35.56 -6.53
C LEU A 164 -23.23 -36.30 -7.75
N GLU A 165 -22.10 -35.83 -8.28
CA GLU A 165 -21.38 -36.47 -9.40
C GLU A 165 -20.22 -37.34 -8.90
N GLY A 166 -19.56 -36.93 -7.81
CA GLY A 166 -18.40 -37.63 -7.28
C GLY A 166 -18.21 -37.40 -5.79
N SER A 167 -17.70 -38.41 -5.09
CA SER A 167 -17.33 -38.34 -3.68
C SER A 167 -16.03 -39.09 -3.46
N ILE A 168 -15.17 -38.55 -2.61
CA ILE A 168 -13.94 -39.19 -2.18
C ILE A 168 -13.83 -39.11 -0.65
N SER A 169 -13.59 -40.24 -0.01
CA SER A 169 -13.50 -40.36 1.46
C SER A 169 -12.14 -40.89 1.93
N GLN A 170 -11.23 -41.18 1.01
CA GLN A 170 -9.86 -41.62 1.32
C GLN A 170 -8.97 -40.49 1.87
N ILE A 171 -9.43 -39.24 1.73
CA ILE A 171 -8.71 -38.05 2.15
C ILE A 171 -9.50 -37.39 3.28
N GLU A 172 -8.98 -37.52 4.49
CA GLU A 172 -9.59 -37.00 5.71
C GLU A 172 -8.87 -35.74 6.19
N ASN A 173 -9.51 -35.01 7.12
CA ASN A 173 -8.98 -33.83 7.78
C ASN A 173 -8.62 -32.70 6.82
N THR A 174 -9.46 -32.53 5.78
CA THR A 174 -9.37 -31.40 4.85
C THR A 174 -9.69 -30.10 5.60
N LYS A 175 -8.82 -29.10 5.42
CA LYS A 175 -8.92 -27.78 6.04
C LYS A 175 -9.29 -26.70 5.04
N GLU A 176 -8.75 -26.79 3.83
CA GLU A 176 -9.00 -25.83 2.75
C GLU A 176 -9.07 -26.53 1.40
N ILE A 177 -9.82 -25.91 0.49
CA ILE A 177 -9.93 -26.32 -0.90
C ILE A 177 -9.71 -25.11 -1.80
N ASP A 178 -9.09 -25.34 -2.94
CA ASP A 178 -9.26 -24.49 -4.11
C ASP A 178 -9.32 -25.38 -5.36
N ALA A 179 -9.91 -24.90 -6.44
CA ALA A 179 -10.09 -25.70 -7.64
C ALA A 179 -10.18 -24.82 -8.88
N GLU A 180 -9.67 -25.34 -9.99
CA GLU A 180 -9.72 -24.71 -11.30
C GLU A 180 -9.94 -25.75 -12.41
N LYS A 181 -10.53 -25.31 -13.53
CA LYS A 181 -10.73 -26.16 -14.71
C LYS A 181 -9.59 -25.96 -15.69
N ILE A 182 -8.80 -27.01 -15.93
CA ILE A 182 -7.62 -26.98 -16.80
C ILE A 182 -7.78 -28.09 -17.85
N ASN A 183 -7.78 -27.72 -19.13
CA ASN A 183 -7.91 -28.66 -20.27
C ASN A 183 -9.08 -29.64 -20.11
N GLU A 184 -10.28 -29.12 -19.83
CA GLU A 184 -11.53 -29.88 -19.60
C GLU A 184 -11.56 -30.79 -18.35
N ARG A 185 -10.48 -30.82 -17.55
CA ARG A 185 -10.43 -31.57 -16.29
C ARG A 185 -10.50 -30.62 -15.11
N LEU A 186 -11.17 -31.07 -14.05
CA LEU A 186 -11.22 -30.33 -12.80
C LEU A 186 -9.99 -30.70 -11.98
N TYR A 187 -9.17 -29.71 -11.63
CA TYR A 187 -8.05 -29.85 -10.72
C TYR A 187 -8.45 -29.30 -9.36
N ILE A 188 -8.27 -30.09 -8.31
CA ILE A 188 -8.69 -29.74 -6.95
C ILE A 188 -7.46 -29.80 -6.05
N ALA A 189 -7.06 -28.64 -5.55
CA ALA A 189 -6.01 -28.50 -4.56
C ALA A 189 -6.63 -28.64 -3.17
N LEU A 190 -6.09 -29.54 -2.34
CA LEU A 190 -6.55 -29.74 -0.97
C LEU A 190 -5.39 -29.52 -0.01
N LEU A 191 -5.67 -28.79 1.06
CA LEU A 191 -4.83 -28.75 2.24
C LEU A 191 -5.46 -29.62 3.31
N THR A 192 -4.75 -30.66 3.74
CA THR A 192 -5.17 -31.52 4.85
C THR A 192 -4.19 -31.44 6.01
N GLY A 193 -4.63 -31.80 7.20
CA GLY A 193 -3.70 -31.94 8.32
C GLY A 193 -4.31 -32.33 9.65
N ILE A 194 -3.51 -33.07 10.40
CA ILE A 194 -3.78 -33.48 11.78
C ILE A 194 -2.55 -33.09 12.61
N ASN A 195 -2.74 -32.55 13.80
CA ASN A 195 -1.64 -32.18 14.70
C ASN A 195 -0.58 -31.29 14.01
N TYR A 196 0.64 -31.79 13.88
CA TYR A 196 1.80 -31.12 13.30
C TYR A 196 2.09 -31.51 11.85
N ASP A 197 1.30 -32.39 11.25
CA ASP A 197 1.50 -32.79 9.86
C ASP A 197 0.47 -32.11 8.96
N ARG A 198 0.96 -31.61 7.82
CA ARG A 198 0.18 -31.00 6.76
C ARG A 198 0.52 -31.66 5.44
N SER A 199 -0.49 -31.84 4.59
CA SER A 199 -0.32 -32.44 3.27
C SER A 199 -1.07 -31.62 2.24
N ILE A 200 -0.42 -31.34 1.12
CA ILE A 200 -1.02 -30.71 -0.05
C ILE A 200 -1.29 -31.82 -1.07
N TYR A 201 -2.53 -31.92 -1.52
CA TYR A 201 -2.96 -32.79 -2.60
C TYR A 201 -3.30 -31.96 -3.83
N LEU A 202 -3.07 -32.54 -5.01
CA LEU A 202 -3.54 -32.02 -6.29
C LEU A 202 -4.30 -33.12 -7.01
N LEU A 203 -5.59 -33.19 -6.73
CA LEU A 203 -6.48 -34.19 -7.32
C LEU A 203 -6.91 -33.78 -8.71
N THR A 204 -7.31 -34.78 -9.50
CA THR A 204 -7.98 -34.57 -10.77
C THR A 204 -9.31 -35.30 -10.79
N TYR A 205 -10.32 -34.69 -11.41
CA TYR A 205 -11.62 -35.30 -11.62
C TYR A 205 -12.08 -35.05 -13.06
N ASP A 206 -12.39 -36.12 -13.78
CA ASP A 206 -12.80 -36.09 -15.19
C ASP A 206 -14.32 -36.26 -15.39
N GLY A 207 -15.10 -36.24 -14.30
CA GLY A 207 -16.54 -36.51 -14.30
C GLY A 207 -16.90 -37.97 -14.07
N ARG A 208 -15.93 -38.89 -14.02
CA ARG A 208 -16.15 -40.32 -13.76
C ARG A 208 -15.23 -40.86 -12.68
N GLN A 209 -13.96 -40.49 -12.72
CA GLN A 209 -12.93 -41.05 -11.85
C GLN A 209 -12.08 -39.95 -11.21
N TRP A 210 -11.61 -40.25 -10.00
CA TRP A 210 -10.64 -39.44 -9.29
C TRP A 210 -9.22 -39.92 -9.60
N GLY A 211 -8.31 -38.98 -9.84
CA GLY A 211 -6.89 -39.22 -10.03
C GLY A 211 -6.03 -38.51 -8.99
N ASN A 212 -4.76 -38.92 -8.91
CA ASN A 212 -3.72 -38.30 -8.06
C ASN A 212 -4.03 -38.29 -6.56
N LEU A 213 -4.48 -39.42 -6.02
CA LEU A 213 -4.88 -39.57 -4.62
C LEU A 213 -3.73 -39.55 -3.60
N LYS A 214 -2.49 -39.35 -4.06
CA LYS A 214 -1.31 -39.22 -3.19
C LYS A 214 -0.99 -37.74 -2.98
N PRO A 215 -0.52 -37.34 -1.79
CA PRO A 215 -0.11 -35.97 -1.58
C PRO A 215 1.05 -35.64 -2.51
N VAL A 216 1.00 -34.43 -3.09
CA VAL A 216 2.11 -33.90 -3.89
C VAL A 216 3.21 -33.35 -3.00
N TYR A 217 2.87 -32.95 -1.76
CA TYR A 217 3.83 -32.43 -0.81
C TYR A 217 3.36 -32.63 0.63
N ASN A 218 4.30 -32.96 1.52
CA ASN A 218 4.07 -33.10 2.96
C ASN A 218 4.94 -32.10 3.71
N ILE A 219 4.38 -31.46 4.73
CA ILE A 219 4.99 -30.39 5.50
C ILE A 219 4.77 -30.70 6.99
N SER A 220 5.85 -30.79 7.75
CA SER A 220 5.76 -30.78 9.21
C SER A 220 5.78 -29.34 9.70
N VAL A 221 4.75 -28.96 10.45
CA VAL A 221 4.60 -27.66 11.10
C VAL A 221 4.90 -27.77 12.60
N SER A 222 4.93 -26.65 13.30
CA SER A 222 5.20 -26.60 14.74
C SER A 222 4.02 -25.98 15.49
N SER A 223 4.10 -25.90 16.81
CA SER A 223 3.08 -25.18 17.61
C SER A 223 3.03 -23.67 17.30
N PHE A 224 4.03 -23.13 16.60
CA PHE A 224 4.14 -21.71 16.25
C PHE A 224 4.13 -21.44 14.74
N SER A 225 3.86 -22.47 13.94
CA SER A 225 3.77 -22.33 12.49
C SER A 225 2.60 -23.13 11.94
N ASP A 226 2.02 -22.64 10.86
CA ASP A 226 1.03 -23.39 10.08
C ASP A 226 1.18 -23.03 8.60
N ILE A 227 0.41 -23.71 7.76
CA ILE A 227 0.20 -23.33 6.37
C ILE A 227 -1.29 -23.09 6.12
N ASN A 228 -1.59 -22.12 5.29
CA ASN A 228 -2.96 -21.73 4.96
C ASN A 228 -3.03 -21.03 3.59
N ASN A 229 -4.24 -20.63 3.21
CA ASN A 229 -4.54 -19.89 1.98
C ASN A 229 -4.04 -20.62 0.71
N LEU A 230 -4.34 -21.92 0.58
CA LEU A 230 -3.98 -22.71 -0.60
C LEU A 230 -4.75 -22.20 -1.83
N ARG A 231 -4.04 -21.90 -2.91
CA ARG A 231 -4.63 -21.49 -4.20
C ARG A 231 -4.00 -22.22 -5.37
N ILE A 232 -4.80 -22.51 -6.40
CA ILE A 232 -4.36 -23.11 -7.66
C ILE A 232 -4.52 -22.11 -8.81
N ALA A 233 -3.57 -22.13 -9.75
CA ALA A 233 -3.65 -21.36 -10.99
C ALA A 233 -2.81 -21.99 -12.12
N TYR A 234 -2.97 -21.50 -13.33
CA TYR A 234 -2.47 -22.09 -14.58
C TYR A 234 -2.08 -21.03 -15.63
N ASP A 235 -0.88 -21.17 -16.19
CA ASP A 235 -0.36 -20.34 -17.28
C ASP A 235 0.17 -21.16 -18.48
N GLY A 236 -0.14 -22.45 -18.51
CA GLY A 236 0.60 -23.46 -19.26
C GLY A 236 1.26 -24.49 -18.34
N GLY A 237 1.64 -24.10 -17.12
CA GLY A 237 1.97 -24.99 -16.01
C GLY A 237 1.10 -24.72 -14.78
N ILE A 238 1.01 -25.68 -13.86
CA ILE A 238 0.16 -25.58 -12.67
C ILE A 238 0.95 -24.97 -11.51
N TYR A 239 0.37 -23.95 -10.89
CA TYR A 239 0.84 -23.36 -9.65
C TYR A 239 0.00 -23.84 -8.47
N LEU A 240 0.65 -24.15 -7.36
CA LEU A 240 0.03 -24.27 -6.05
C LEU A 240 0.67 -23.25 -5.12
N PHE A 241 -0.03 -22.14 -4.88
CA PHE A 241 0.40 -21.11 -3.95
C PHE A 241 -0.13 -21.41 -2.55
N TYR A 242 0.65 -21.10 -1.52
CA TYR A 242 0.21 -21.20 -0.14
C TYR A 242 1.04 -20.29 0.75
N ASN A 243 0.49 -19.92 1.90
CA ASN A 243 1.22 -19.16 2.90
C ASN A 243 1.84 -20.09 3.93
N SER A 244 3.10 -19.83 4.27
CA SER A 244 3.71 -20.34 5.48
C SER A 244 3.61 -19.26 6.55
N VAL A 245 2.87 -19.55 7.61
CA VAL A 245 2.64 -18.66 8.74
C VAL A 245 3.55 -19.09 9.88
N SER A 246 4.26 -18.14 10.47
CA SER A 246 4.99 -18.31 11.71
C SER A 246 4.73 -17.13 12.63
N LYS A 247 5.13 -17.22 13.91
CA LYS A 247 4.88 -16.18 14.93
C LYS A 247 5.19 -14.75 14.46
N ASN A 248 6.22 -14.57 13.63
CA ASN A 248 6.66 -13.24 13.18
C ASN A 248 6.69 -13.06 11.66
N ASN A 249 6.61 -14.12 10.86
CA ASN A 249 6.79 -14.05 9.41
C ASN A 249 5.65 -14.75 8.69
N LEU A 250 5.16 -14.09 7.64
CA LEU A 250 4.23 -14.62 6.64
C LEU A 250 4.99 -14.69 5.32
N ASN A 251 5.09 -15.88 4.73
CA ASN A 251 5.81 -16.08 3.48
C ASN A 251 4.93 -16.79 2.46
N LEU A 252 4.67 -16.11 1.33
CA LEU A 252 4.09 -16.70 0.14
C LEU A 252 5.08 -17.70 -0.47
N LYS A 253 4.63 -18.94 -0.55
CA LYS A 253 5.35 -20.04 -1.18
C LYS A 253 4.55 -20.59 -2.35
N TYR A 254 5.23 -21.26 -3.27
CA TYR A 254 4.56 -21.96 -4.35
C TYR A 254 5.31 -23.19 -4.82
N ILE A 255 4.53 -24.09 -5.41
CA ILE A 255 5.01 -25.23 -6.20
C ILE A 255 4.59 -24.97 -7.64
N TYR A 256 5.49 -25.24 -8.60
CA TYR A 256 5.20 -25.09 -10.02
C TYR A 256 5.46 -26.40 -10.78
N PHE A 257 4.45 -26.87 -11.51
CA PHE A 257 4.50 -28.05 -12.35
C PHE A 257 4.46 -27.65 -13.82
N LYS A 258 5.62 -27.70 -14.49
CA LYS A 258 5.76 -27.32 -15.90
C LYS A 258 5.09 -28.31 -16.85
N ASP A 259 5.20 -29.61 -16.56
CA ASP A 259 4.58 -30.69 -17.31
C ASP A 259 3.61 -31.42 -16.38
N ALA A 260 2.52 -31.99 -16.91
CA ALA A 260 1.52 -32.74 -16.14
C ALA A 260 2.08 -33.96 -15.36
N LYS A 261 3.38 -34.25 -15.52
CA LYS A 261 4.12 -35.20 -14.69
C LYS A 261 4.37 -34.54 -13.33
N LEU A 262 3.48 -34.84 -12.38
CA LEU A 262 3.57 -34.45 -10.96
C LEU A 262 4.77 -35.13 -10.25
N GLN A 263 5.99 -34.89 -10.73
CA GLN A 263 7.23 -35.49 -10.23
C GLN A 263 8.27 -34.39 -10.00
N ASN A 264 9.13 -34.60 -8.99
CA ASN A 264 10.19 -33.67 -8.57
C ASN A 264 9.68 -32.28 -8.15
N VAL A 265 9.03 -32.23 -6.97
CA VAL A 265 8.51 -31.00 -6.37
C VAL A 265 9.65 -30.16 -5.80
N PHE A 266 9.88 -28.99 -6.40
CA PHE A 266 10.76 -27.96 -5.82
C PHE A 266 9.92 -26.86 -5.20
N LEU A 267 10.04 -26.74 -3.89
CA LEU A 267 9.45 -25.63 -3.15
C LEU A 267 10.19 -24.34 -3.50
N LYS A 268 9.44 -23.26 -3.77
CA LYS A 268 10.00 -21.94 -4.03
C LYS A 268 9.36 -20.91 -3.12
N ASP A 269 10.19 -20.06 -2.54
CA ASP A 269 9.74 -18.83 -1.91
C ASP A 269 9.45 -17.79 -3.01
N ALA A 270 8.35 -17.05 -2.88
CA ALA A 270 8.06 -15.96 -3.80
C ALA A 270 9.01 -14.78 -3.52
N MET A 271 9.90 -14.50 -4.46
CA MET A 271 10.73 -13.30 -4.44
C MET A 271 10.05 -12.23 -5.29
N ILE A 272 9.48 -11.22 -4.65
CA ILE A 272 8.75 -10.13 -5.32
C ILE A 272 9.58 -8.85 -5.22
N ASN A 273 10.03 -8.36 -6.38
CA ASN A 273 10.74 -7.09 -6.51
C ASN A 273 9.81 -6.06 -7.17
N VAL A 274 9.35 -5.10 -6.38
CA VAL A 274 8.38 -4.09 -6.77
C VAL A 274 9.07 -2.97 -7.55
N ASP A 275 8.57 -2.67 -8.75
CA ASP A 275 9.15 -1.66 -9.64
C ASP A 275 9.30 -0.31 -8.93
N GLY A 276 10.52 0.25 -8.99
CA GLY A 276 10.87 1.53 -8.37
C GLY A 276 10.98 1.54 -6.84
N ILE A 277 10.78 0.41 -6.14
CA ILE A 277 10.84 0.32 -4.67
C ILE A 277 11.91 -0.67 -4.21
N GLY A 278 11.89 -1.90 -4.71
CA GLY A 278 12.79 -2.98 -4.30
C GLY A 278 12.05 -4.22 -3.80
N ASN A 279 12.75 -5.07 -3.05
CA ASN A 279 12.20 -6.33 -2.57
C ASN A 279 11.12 -6.10 -1.51
N ALA A 280 10.01 -6.82 -1.63
CA ALA A 280 9.00 -6.92 -0.60
C ALA A 280 9.33 -8.06 0.38
N ASP A 281 9.09 -7.80 1.66
CA ASP A 281 9.24 -8.77 2.74
C ASP A 281 7.86 -9.17 3.30
N ASN A 282 7.81 -10.25 4.10
CA ASN A 282 6.60 -10.68 4.81
C ASN A 282 5.34 -10.76 3.91
N ILE A 283 5.51 -11.36 2.74
CA ILE A 283 4.44 -11.49 1.75
C ILE A 283 3.43 -12.52 2.29
N GLY A 284 2.28 -12.03 2.70
CA GLY A 284 1.24 -12.78 3.40
C GLY A 284 -0.03 -12.94 2.59
N ASP A 285 -1.17 -12.55 3.16
CA ASP A 285 -2.51 -12.74 2.58
C ASP A 285 -2.54 -12.43 1.09
N PHE A 286 -3.08 -13.35 0.30
CA PHE A 286 -3.06 -13.21 -1.15
C PHE A 286 -4.29 -13.82 -1.81
N ASP A 287 -4.50 -13.41 -3.05
CA ASP A 287 -5.48 -14.00 -3.96
C ASP A 287 -4.84 -14.15 -5.34
N VAL A 288 -5.40 -15.06 -6.15
CA VAL A 288 -4.83 -15.43 -7.45
C VAL A 288 -5.91 -15.35 -8.52
N LEU A 289 -5.52 -14.92 -9.71
CA LEU A 289 -6.32 -15.02 -10.93
C LEU A 289 -5.45 -15.52 -12.08
N GLU A 290 -6.10 -15.92 -13.18
CA GLU A 290 -5.44 -16.26 -14.43
C GLU A 290 -6.21 -15.72 -15.64
N ASP A 291 -5.50 -15.57 -16.76
CA ASP A 291 -6.08 -15.25 -18.07
C ASP A 291 -5.77 -16.31 -19.14
N GLY A 292 -5.28 -17.48 -18.71
CA GLY A 292 -4.82 -18.58 -19.57
C GLY A 292 -3.41 -18.39 -20.17
N THR A 293 -2.84 -17.19 -20.10
CA THR A 293 -1.46 -16.91 -20.56
C THR A 293 -0.54 -16.54 -19.40
N TYR A 294 -1.08 -15.87 -18.40
CA TYR A 294 -0.39 -15.41 -17.22
C TYR A 294 -1.23 -15.74 -15.99
N VAL A 295 -0.51 -15.99 -14.90
CA VAL A 295 -1.09 -15.99 -13.56
C VAL A 295 -0.79 -14.65 -12.92
N TYR A 296 -1.74 -14.10 -12.18
CA TYR A 296 -1.54 -12.88 -11.42
C TYR A 296 -1.88 -13.11 -9.97
N THR A 297 -1.06 -12.56 -9.08
CA THR A 297 -1.28 -12.60 -7.64
C THR A 297 -1.43 -11.19 -7.12
N VAL A 298 -2.39 -10.98 -6.22
CA VAL A 298 -2.42 -9.81 -5.34
C VAL A 298 -2.07 -10.25 -3.95
N SER A 299 -0.99 -9.70 -3.39
CA SER A 299 -0.46 -10.13 -2.10
C SER A 299 -0.17 -8.94 -1.20
N SER A 300 -0.58 -9.03 0.06
CA SER A 300 -0.16 -8.13 1.12
C SER A 300 1.33 -8.36 1.42
N GLY A 301 2.16 -7.31 1.38
CA GLY A 301 3.59 -7.41 1.62
C GLY A 301 4.17 -6.13 2.22
N SER A 302 5.17 -6.29 3.08
CA SER A 302 5.91 -5.18 3.67
C SER A 302 6.84 -4.56 2.65
N VAL A 303 6.69 -3.25 2.43
CA VAL A 303 7.53 -2.45 1.54
C VAL A 303 8.04 -1.20 2.28
N GLU A 304 9.23 -0.75 1.92
CA GLU A 304 9.79 0.50 2.44
C GLU A 304 9.37 1.67 1.53
N LEU A 305 8.34 2.40 1.95
CA LEU A 305 7.94 3.62 1.26
C LEU A 305 8.81 4.79 1.74
N SER A 306 9.51 5.42 0.80
CA SER A 306 10.20 6.69 1.04
C SER A 306 9.20 7.84 0.92
N ASN A 307 8.41 8.06 1.97
CA ASN A 307 7.66 9.31 2.10
C ASN A 307 8.63 10.41 2.57
N PHE A 308 8.49 11.63 2.04
CA PHE A 308 9.39 12.78 2.26
C PHE A 308 9.94 12.86 3.70
N GLY A 309 11.21 12.46 3.86
CA GLY A 309 11.92 12.29 5.13
C GLY A 309 13.11 11.33 4.97
N ASN A 310 14.00 11.26 5.97
CA ASN A 310 15.17 10.38 5.94
C ASN A 310 14.88 8.97 6.47
N VAL A 311 13.68 8.74 7.03
CA VAL A 311 13.29 7.44 7.61
C VAL A 311 12.28 6.76 6.69
N PRO A 312 12.64 5.65 6.01
CA PRO A 312 11.68 4.83 5.30
C PRO A 312 10.64 4.31 6.30
N SER A 313 9.36 4.57 6.02
CA SER A 313 8.27 3.94 6.78
C SER A 313 8.00 2.58 6.14
N LYS A 314 8.20 1.50 6.90
CA LYS A 314 7.67 0.19 6.52
C LYS A 314 6.16 0.25 6.57
N SER A 315 5.50 0.03 5.44
CA SER A 315 4.06 -0.17 5.36
C SER A 315 3.77 -1.53 4.76
N THR A 316 2.55 -2.03 5.00
CA THR A 316 2.09 -3.27 4.38
C THR A 316 1.13 -2.89 3.27
N GLU A 317 1.54 -3.10 2.02
CA GLU A 317 0.79 -2.72 0.81
C GLU A 317 0.33 -3.96 0.04
N ILE A 318 -0.69 -3.80 -0.79
CA ILE A 318 -1.06 -4.81 -1.77
C ILE A 318 -0.19 -4.66 -3.01
N ILE A 319 0.50 -5.74 -3.35
CA ILE A 319 1.39 -5.84 -4.50
C ILE A 319 0.71 -6.72 -5.56
N TYR A 320 0.58 -6.19 -6.76
CA TYR A 320 0.12 -6.94 -7.93
C TYR A 320 1.33 -7.50 -8.66
N SER A 321 1.37 -8.82 -8.82
CA SER A 321 2.48 -9.52 -9.49
C SER A 321 1.98 -10.38 -10.63
N LYS A 322 2.65 -10.28 -11.77
CA LYS A 322 2.40 -11.06 -12.98
C LYS A 322 3.42 -12.18 -13.08
N TRP A 323 2.95 -13.39 -13.31
CA TRP A 323 3.74 -14.62 -13.32
C TRP A 323 3.69 -15.30 -14.69
N LYS A 324 4.82 -15.89 -15.08
CA LYS A 324 4.92 -16.77 -16.25
C LYS A 324 6.01 -17.82 -16.07
N GLY A 325 5.75 -19.07 -16.45
CA GLY A 325 6.73 -20.15 -16.48
C GLY A 325 7.34 -20.45 -15.10
N GLY A 326 6.55 -20.32 -14.03
CA GLY A 326 7.00 -20.52 -12.66
C GLY A 326 7.91 -19.41 -12.11
N LYS A 327 7.81 -18.18 -12.63
CA LYS A 327 8.58 -17.00 -12.18
C LYS A 327 7.74 -15.73 -12.21
N VAL A 328 8.09 -14.77 -11.36
CA VAL A 328 7.57 -13.39 -11.39
C VAL A 328 8.21 -12.65 -12.58
N VAL A 329 7.38 -12.02 -13.41
CA VAL A 329 7.78 -11.25 -14.59
C VAL A 329 7.75 -9.75 -14.30
N LEU A 330 6.73 -9.30 -13.59
CA LEU A 330 6.49 -7.89 -13.26
C LEU A 330 5.79 -7.83 -11.91
N SER A 331 6.16 -6.86 -11.09
CA SER A 331 5.45 -6.55 -9.84
C SER A 331 5.37 -5.05 -9.64
N GLU A 332 4.18 -4.59 -9.25
CA GLU A 332 3.90 -3.19 -8.99
C GLU A 332 2.94 -3.04 -7.79
N LEU A 333 2.88 -1.84 -7.24
CA LEU A 333 1.92 -1.55 -6.17
C LEU A 333 0.50 -1.40 -6.73
N ALA A 334 -0.44 -2.07 -6.07
CA ALA A 334 -1.87 -1.83 -6.24
C ALA A 334 -2.41 -0.84 -5.20
N THR A 335 -1.72 -0.67 -4.07
CA THR A 335 -2.04 0.31 -3.02
C THR A 335 -0.82 1.13 -2.61
N LYS A 336 -1.07 2.30 -2.03
CA LYS A 336 -0.04 3.16 -1.43
C LYS A 336 -0.67 3.90 -0.24
N THR A 337 -1.10 3.14 0.75
CA THR A 337 -1.89 3.68 1.87
C THR A 337 -1.01 4.11 3.02
N GLY A 338 0.18 3.51 3.16
CA GLY A 338 1.09 3.75 4.29
C GLY A 338 0.61 3.11 5.59
N THR A 339 -0.45 2.29 5.53
CA THR A 339 -1.07 1.61 6.67
C THR A 339 -0.87 0.09 6.54
N TRP A 340 -1.55 -0.70 7.38
CA TRP A 340 -1.63 -2.14 7.20
C TRP A 340 -2.79 -2.47 6.25
N THR A 341 -2.47 -3.09 5.11
CA THR A 341 -3.44 -3.65 4.16
C THR A 341 -3.39 -5.18 4.18
N GLY A 342 -4.55 -5.83 4.12
CA GLY A 342 -4.63 -7.29 4.19
C GLY A 342 -5.85 -7.87 3.48
N MET A 343 -5.91 -9.20 3.43
CA MET A 343 -7.01 -9.97 2.84
C MET A 343 -7.47 -9.49 1.44
N PRO A 344 -6.54 -9.33 0.46
CA PRO A 344 -6.93 -8.88 -0.85
C PRO A 344 -7.82 -9.90 -1.56
N LYS A 345 -8.75 -9.40 -2.39
CA LYS A 345 -9.57 -10.19 -3.31
C LYS A 345 -9.64 -9.52 -4.66
N ILE A 346 -9.37 -10.28 -5.72
CA ILE A 346 -9.28 -9.76 -7.08
C ILE A 346 -10.26 -10.45 -8.02
N LEU A 347 -10.81 -9.67 -8.94
CA LEU A 347 -11.72 -10.12 -9.98
C LEU A 347 -11.24 -9.59 -11.33
N ASN A 348 -11.01 -10.51 -12.27
CA ASN A 348 -10.74 -10.17 -13.65
C ASN A 348 -12.06 -9.92 -14.39
N THR A 349 -12.09 -8.89 -15.23
CA THR A 349 -13.23 -8.60 -16.10
C THR A 349 -12.73 -8.15 -17.48
N LYS A 350 -13.60 -8.19 -18.49
CA LYS A 350 -13.26 -7.71 -19.84
C LYS A 350 -12.76 -6.26 -19.88
N ASN A 351 -13.16 -5.43 -18.91
CA ASN A 351 -12.85 -4.00 -18.88
C ASN A 351 -11.61 -3.68 -18.02
N GLY A 352 -11.12 -4.65 -17.25
CA GLY A 352 -10.03 -4.48 -16.30
C GLY A 352 -10.25 -5.25 -15.00
N ASN A 353 -9.24 -5.21 -14.14
CA ASN A 353 -9.25 -5.86 -12.83
C ASN A 353 -9.89 -4.96 -11.77
N PHE A 354 -10.59 -5.60 -10.83
CA PHE A 354 -11.13 -4.98 -9.63
C PHE A 354 -10.52 -5.66 -8.40
N LEU A 355 -10.08 -4.86 -7.44
CA LEU A 355 -9.40 -5.30 -6.23
C LEU A 355 -10.15 -4.75 -5.03
N THR A 356 -10.35 -5.59 -4.02
CA THR A 356 -10.77 -5.16 -2.68
C THR A 356 -9.80 -5.67 -1.64
N TRP A 357 -9.66 -4.95 -0.54
CA TRP A 357 -8.85 -5.33 0.62
C TRP A 357 -9.43 -4.68 1.86
N ILE A 358 -8.84 -4.99 3.01
CA ILE A 358 -9.20 -4.36 4.27
C ILE A 358 -8.02 -3.65 4.92
N GLU A 359 -8.34 -2.61 5.68
CA GLU A 359 -7.39 -1.89 6.53
C GLU A 359 -7.92 -1.80 7.95
N ALA A 360 -7.02 -1.83 8.92
CA ALA A 360 -7.39 -1.71 10.32
C ALA A 360 -7.86 -0.27 10.65
N ASP A 361 -9.05 -0.14 11.24
CA ASP A 361 -9.66 1.12 11.66
C ASP A 361 -9.65 1.30 13.20
N GLY A 362 -8.98 0.37 13.91
CA GLY A 362 -8.95 0.29 15.39
C GLY A 362 -10.06 -0.58 15.98
N PHE A 363 -9.87 -1.02 17.24
CA PHE A 363 -10.87 -1.78 18.04
C PHE A 363 -11.52 -2.98 17.33
N GLY A 364 -10.75 -3.74 16.53
CA GLY A 364 -11.29 -4.90 15.81
C GLY A 364 -12.21 -4.55 14.63
N LYS A 365 -12.29 -3.28 14.24
CA LYS A 365 -13.00 -2.83 13.03
C LYS A 365 -12.05 -2.69 11.86
N TYR A 366 -12.57 -3.01 10.68
CA TYR A 366 -11.83 -2.98 9.43
C TYR A 366 -12.59 -2.19 8.38
N ASN A 367 -11.90 -1.27 7.72
CA ASN A 367 -12.44 -0.56 6.56
C ASN A 367 -12.21 -1.40 5.31
N VAL A 368 -13.23 -1.50 4.48
CA VAL A 368 -13.16 -2.20 3.19
C VAL A 368 -12.92 -1.18 2.10
N TYR A 369 -11.87 -1.41 1.32
CA TYR A 369 -11.46 -0.55 0.21
C TYR A 369 -11.60 -1.27 -1.12
N ALA A 370 -11.70 -0.48 -2.19
CA ALA A 370 -11.70 -0.94 -3.56
C ALA A 370 -10.77 -0.09 -4.44
N SER A 371 -10.19 -0.72 -5.46
CA SER A 371 -9.44 -0.08 -6.55
C SER A 371 -9.64 -0.86 -7.85
N SER A 372 -9.33 -0.23 -8.98
CA SER A 372 -9.43 -0.86 -10.29
C SER A 372 -8.40 -0.33 -11.27
N THR A 373 -8.11 -1.13 -12.29
CA THR A 373 -7.30 -0.74 -13.46
C THR A 373 -8.13 -0.06 -14.56
N THR A 374 -9.46 0.01 -14.40
CA THR A 374 -10.36 0.59 -15.41
C THR A 374 -10.15 2.10 -15.59
N TYR A 375 -10.38 2.59 -16.81
CA TYR A 375 -10.29 4.01 -17.13
C TYR A 375 -11.24 4.88 -16.29
N VAL A 376 -12.45 4.40 -16.00
CA VAL A 376 -13.45 5.10 -15.16
C VAL A 376 -12.89 5.34 -13.76
N TYR A 377 -12.30 4.32 -13.14
CA TYR A 377 -11.70 4.44 -11.82
C TYR A 377 -10.54 5.43 -11.80
N LYS A 378 -9.61 5.30 -12.75
CA LYS A 378 -8.45 6.19 -12.85
C LYS A 378 -8.87 7.64 -13.06
N ASN A 379 -9.86 7.88 -13.93
CA ASN A 379 -10.35 9.22 -14.21
C ASN A 379 -11.00 9.90 -13.01
N VAL A 380 -11.66 9.15 -12.13
CA VAL A 380 -12.34 9.71 -10.94
C VAL A 380 -11.37 9.81 -9.77
N LEU A 381 -10.63 8.75 -9.48
CA LEU A 381 -9.85 8.62 -8.24
C LEU A 381 -8.42 9.15 -8.33
N ASN A 382 -7.81 9.23 -9.53
CA ASN A 382 -6.45 9.77 -9.68
C ASN A 382 -6.41 11.30 -9.76
N ARG A 383 -7.53 11.98 -9.50
CA ARG A 383 -7.57 13.44 -9.37
C ARG A 383 -7.09 13.84 -7.98
N VAL A 384 -6.66 15.10 -7.86
CA VAL A 384 -6.44 15.72 -6.56
C VAL A 384 -7.77 15.76 -5.81
N ARG A 385 -7.80 15.16 -4.62
CA ARG A 385 -8.97 15.13 -3.73
C ARG A 385 -8.82 16.24 -2.68
N PRO A 386 -9.93 16.78 -2.14
CA PRO A 386 -9.86 17.74 -1.04
C PRO A 386 -9.07 17.23 0.18
N VAL A 387 -9.13 15.91 0.44
CA VAL A 387 -8.36 15.28 1.51
C VAL A 387 -6.84 15.35 1.26
N ASP A 388 -6.41 15.31 -0.01
CA ASP A 388 -4.99 15.43 -0.37
C ASP A 388 -4.49 16.85 -0.12
N GLU A 389 -5.32 17.85 -0.42
CA GLU A 389 -5.04 19.25 -0.13
C GLU A 389 -4.92 19.50 1.38
N GLN A 390 -5.82 18.90 2.17
CA GLN A 390 -5.78 18.96 3.63
C GLN A 390 -4.52 18.30 4.19
N TYR A 391 -4.16 17.10 3.72
CA TYR A 391 -2.94 16.43 4.16
C TYR A 391 -1.67 17.17 3.72
N ALA A 392 -1.65 17.71 2.51
CA ALA A 392 -0.55 18.53 2.01
C ALA A 392 -0.37 19.79 2.87
N LEU A 393 -1.46 20.50 3.19
CA LEU A 393 -1.42 21.69 4.03
C LEU A 393 -1.02 21.36 5.47
N SER A 394 -1.58 20.31 6.06
CA SER A 394 -1.26 19.87 7.42
C SER A 394 0.22 19.48 7.54
N THR A 395 0.71 18.70 6.58
CA THR A 395 2.13 18.29 6.50
C THR A 395 3.03 19.50 6.32
N LEU A 396 2.64 20.45 5.46
CA LEU A 396 3.39 21.69 5.26
C LEU A 396 3.53 22.48 6.56
N ILE A 397 2.43 22.68 7.29
CA ILE A 397 2.43 23.40 8.58
C ILE A 397 3.32 22.65 9.58
N GLN A 398 3.12 21.35 9.75
CA GLN A 398 3.85 20.53 10.70
C GLN A 398 5.35 20.52 10.40
N LYS A 399 5.74 20.25 9.15
CA LYS A 399 7.15 20.18 8.72
C LYS A 399 7.81 21.54 8.75
N SER A 400 7.11 22.61 8.36
CA SER A 400 7.65 23.98 8.45
C SER A 400 7.84 24.42 9.91
N ALA A 401 6.91 24.10 10.81
CA ALA A 401 7.05 24.39 12.23
C ALA A 401 8.22 23.62 12.85
N ALA A 402 8.32 22.32 12.58
CA ALA A 402 9.41 21.47 13.05
C ALA A 402 10.77 21.95 12.52
N SER A 403 10.85 22.31 11.24
CA SER A 403 12.08 22.78 10.61
C SER A 403 12.51 24.15 11.11
N LEU A 404 11.58 25.06 11.36
CA LEU A 404 11.86 26.35 11.97
C LEU A 404 12.42 26.18 13.39
N LEU A 405 11.90 25.25 14.19
CA LEU A 405 12.42 24.99 15.54
C LEU A 405 13.82 24.37 15.52
N ILE A 406 14.00 23.25 14.82
CA ILE A 406 15.26 22.49 14.80
C ILE A 406 16.35 23.29 14.07
N GLY A 407 16.02 23.81 12.89
CA GLY A 407 16.97 24.55 12.08
C GLY A 407 17.38 25.88 12.69
N LEU A 408 16.52 26.55 13.46
CA LEU A 408 16.90 27.77 14.19
C LEU A 408 17.93 27.47 15.28
N ILE A 409 17.81 26.36 16.01
CA ILE A 409 18.83 25.92 16.98
C ILE A 409 20.18 25.74 16.28
N PHE A 410 20.21 24.99 15.18
CA PHE A 410 21.45 24.71 14.46
C PHE A 410 22.08 25.96 13.82
N ILE A 411 21.25 26.84 13.24
CA ILE A 411 21.74 28.06 12.60
C ILE A 411 22.25 29.06 13.63
N LEU A 412 21.62 29.14 14.81
CA LEU A 412 22.16 29.91 15.93
C LEU A 412 23.50 29.35 16.40
N VAL A 413 23.64 28.03 16.56
CA VAL A 413 24.91 27.38 16.91
C VAL A 413 25.98 27.69 15.87
N GLY A 414 25.66 27.60 14.57
CA GLY A 414 26.58 27.94 13.47
C GLY A 414 26.94 29.43 13.41
N ALA A 415 26.07 30.31 13.91
CA ALA A 415 26.33 31.74 14.02
C ALA A 415 27.13 32.13 15.27
N LEU A 416 27.27 31.26 16.28
CA LEU A 416 27.98 31.58 17.53
C LEU A 416 29.41 32.11 17.29
N PRO A 417 30.26 31.50 16.44
CA PRO A 417 31.61 32.01 16.21
C PRO A 417 31.62 33.42 15.59
N ALA A 418 30.65 33.72 14.72
CA ALA A 418 30.49 35.06 14.17
C ALA A 418 29.98 36.05 15.24
N TYR A 419 29.10 35.64 16.14
CA TYR A 419 28.70 36.47 17.28
C TYR A 419 29.83 36.74 18.26
N VAL A 420 30.71 35.76 18.52
CA VAL A 420 31.94 35.94 19.30
C VAL A 420 32.84 37.00 18.64
N TRP A 421 33.01 36.94 17.32
CA TRP A 421 33.72 37.97 16.56
C TRP A 421 33.14 39.37 16.79
N PHE A 422 31.82 39.54 16.68
CA PHE A 422 31.19 40.84 16.96
C PHE A 422 31.35 41.28 18.42
N GLY A 423 31.32 40.36 19.38
CA GLY A 423 31.57 40.64 20.80
C GLY A 423 33.00 41.15 21.04
N ILE A 424 34.00 40.52 20.43
CA ILE A 424 35.41 40.96 20.50
C ILE A 424 35.56 42.38 19.95
N ILE A 425 34.98 42.67 18.78
CA ILE A 425 35.04 44.02 18.17
C ILE A 425 34.37 45.07 19.07
N MET A 426 33.23 44.74 19.67
CA MET A 426 32.54 45.66 20.57
C MET A 426 33.38 45.98 21.82
N LEU A 427 34.11 45.01 22.36
CA LEU A 427 34.91 45.16 23.58
C LEU A 427 36.28 45.79 23.32
N PHE A 428 36.99 45.39 22.26
CA PHE A 428 38.44 45.63 22.13
C PHE A 428 38.87 46.57 21.00
N GLU A 429 38.02 46.91 20.02
CA GLU A 429 38.45 47.67 18.83
C GLU A 429 38.08 49.18 18.84
N PRO A 430 38.84 50.03 18.09
CA PRO A 430 38.57 51.46 17.96
C PRO A 430 37.28 51.76 17.18
N ARG A 431 36.69 52.95 17.41
CA ARG A 431 35.40 53.42 16.84
C ARG A 431 35.21 53.18 15.33
N ARG A 432 36.32 53.13 14.56
CA ARG A 432 36.36 52.88 13.11
C ARG A 432 35.77 51.53 12.69
N LEU A 433 35.90 50.48 13.51
CA LEU A 433 35.35 49.14 13.24
C LEU A 433 33.99 48.88 13.91
N LYS A 434 33.66 49.68 14.94
CA LYS A 434 32.40 49.59 15.72
C LYS A 434 31.14 50.01 14.95
N GLY A 435 31.25 50.94 13.98
CA GLY A 435 30.07 51.41 13.24
C GLY A 435 30.34 52.11 11.90
N GLU A 436 31.58 52.41 11.55
CA GLU A 436 31.88 53.18 10.33
C GLU A 436 32.31 52.31 9.14
N SER A 437 32.83 51.11 9.42
CA SER A 437 33.38 50.19 8.42
C SER A 437 32.49 48.96 8.24
N VAL A 438 32.06 48.70 7.00
CA VAL A 438 31.29 47.51 6.61
C VAL A 438 32.16 46.23 6.62
N VAL A 439 33.48 46.37 6.85
CA VAL A 439 34.45 45.27 6.83
C VAL A 439 34.17 44.24 7.92
N SER A 440 33.81 44.68 9.13
CA SER A 440 33.46 43.77 10.24
C SER A 440 32.28 42.86 9.91
N PHE A 441 31.28 43.38 9.18
CA PHE A 441 30.15 42.59 8.70
C PHE A 441 30.57 41.53 7.67
N TYR A 442 31.50 41.84 6.76
CA TYR A 442 32.01 40.85 5.80
C TYR A 442 32.75 39.71 6.47
N ILE A 443 33.60 40.02 7.46
CA ILE A 443 34.35 39.01 8.19
C ILE A 443 33.38 38.12 8.98
N GLY A 444 32.40 38.71 9.68
CA GLY A 444 31.36 37.95 10.38
C GLY A 444 30.54 37.06 9.44
N ALA A 445 30.16 37.56 8.26
CA ALA A 445 29.46 36.78 7.25
C ALA A 445 30.31 35.63 6.68
N ALA A 446 31.61 35.86 6.45
CA ALA A 446 32.53 34.82 5.99
C ALA A 446 32.72 33.70 7.03
N ILE A 447 32.93 34.07 8.30
CA ILE A 447 32.99 33.13 9.42
C ILE A 447 31.69 32.31 9.48
N TYR A 448 30.54 32.97 9.38
CA TYR A 448 29.25 32.31 9.40
C TYR A 448 29.08 31.29 8.25
N ILE A 449 29.44 31.65 7.02
CA ILE A 449 29.36 30.73 5.87
C ILE A 449 30.26 29.51 6.10
N ILE A 450 31.51 29.71 6.54
CA ILE A 450 32.45 28.60 6.81
C ILE A 450 31.89 27.68 7.89
N MET A 451 31.42 28.25 9.01
CA MET A 451 30.88 27.48 10.13
C MET A 451 29.59 26.76 9.76
N LYS A 452 28.71 27.38 8.97
CA LYS A 452 27.49 26.75 8.44
C LYS A 452 27.84 25.54 7.58
N TYR A 453 28.87 25.61 6.73
CA TYR A 453 29.31 24.47 5.93
C TYR A 453 29.95 23.34 6.76
N LEU A 454 30.68 23.67 7.83
CA LEU A 454 31.32 22.67 8.70
C LEU A 454 30.32 21.96 9.61
N LEU A 455 29.35 22.69 10.16
CA LEU A 455 28.36 22.16 11.11
C LEU A 455 27.11 21.60 10.43
N TYR A 456 26.87 21.97 9.18
CA TYR A 456 25.81 21.46 8.31
C TYR A 456 26.42 20.77 7.09
N PRO A 457 27.16 19.66 7.27
CA PRO A 457 27.63 18.88 6.13
C PRO A 457 26.39 18.48 5.33
N PRO A 458 26.29 18.82 4.05
CA PRO A 458 25.07 18.57 3.32
C PRO A 458 25.01 17.07 3.04
N HIS A 459 24.22 16.36 3.84
CA HIS A 459 24.02 14.93 3.65
C HIS A 459 23.35 14.71 2.29
N SER A 460 23.89 13.78 1.51
CA SER A 460 23.26 13.31 0.29
C SER A 460 21.98 12.57 0.69
N ILE A 461 20.84 13.24 0.61
CA ILE A 461 19.56 12.55 0.72
C ILE A 461 19.44 11.69 -0.53
N ARG A 462 19.60 10.37 -0.37
CA ARG A 462 19.29 9.39 -1.42
C ARG A 462 17.80 9.49 -1.70
N THR A 463 17.43 10.37 -2.62
CA THR A 463 16.05 10.51 -3.08
C THR A 463 15.82 9.44 -4.14
N ILE A 464 15.05 8.41 -3.78
CA ILE A 464 14.77 7.20 -4.60
C ILE A 464 13.68 7.46 -5.65
N LEU A 465 13.10 8.66 -5.72
CA LEU A 465 12.10 8.98 -6.75
C LEU A 465 12.77 9.21 -8.12
N ASN A 466 12.71 8.16 -8.96
CA ASN A 466 13.05 8.15 -10.40
C ASN A 466 12.30 9.18 -11.27
N SER A 467 11.51 10.09 -10.70
CA SER A 467 10.72 11.10 -11.41
C SER A 467 10.99 12.55 -10.97
N VAL A 468 11.92 12.78 -10.04
CA VAL A 468 12.35 14.14 -9.71
C VAL A 468 13.49 14.51 -10.65
N LEU A 469 13.22 15.46 -11.55
CA LEU A 469 14.23 16.15 -12.34
C LEU A 469 15.49 16.38 -11.49
N LYS A 470 16.56 15.65 -11.80
CA LYS A 470 17.93 15.95 -11.35
C LYS A 470 18.23 17.37 -11.83
N PRO A 471 18.33 18.37 -10.93
CA PRO A 471 19.62 19.05 -10.82
C PRO A 471 19.92 19.66 -9.42
N TYR A 472 19.29 19.21 -8.33
CA TYR A 472 19.54 19.84 -7.03
C TYR A 472 20.74 19.23 -6.33
N ASN A 473 21.89 19.89 -6.44
CA ASN A 473 22.98 19.64 -5.52
C ASN A 473 22.61 20.26 -4.16
N PHE A 474 22.04 19.45 -3.26
CA PHE A 474 21.72 19.84 -1.88
C PHE A 474 22.95 20.39 -1.12
N LEU A 475 24.18 20.22 -1.65
CA LEU A 475 25.39 20.84 -1.11
C LEU A 475 25.49 22.36 -1.37
N ALA A 476 24.86 22.89 -2.43
CA ALA A 476 25.01 24.29 -2.83
C ALA A 476 23.94 25.23 -2.25
N MET A 477 22.79 24.69 -1.86
CA MET A 477 21.65 25.47 -1.37
C MET A 477 21.90 26.27 -0.09
N PRO A 478 22.65 25.78 0.92
CA PRO A 478 22.96 26.55 2.11
C PRO A 478 23.74 27.84 1.80
N ALA A 479 24.70 27.78 0.86
CA ALA A 479 25.41 28.97 0.36
C ALA A 479 24.48 29.92 -0.39
N ILE A 480 23.62 29.41 -1.26
CA ILE A 480 22.70 30.23 -2.06
C ILE A 480 21.77 31.02 -1.13
N PHE A 481 21.21 30.41 -0.08
CA PHE A 481 20.38 31.14 0.87
C PHE A 481 21.16 32.15 1.69
N THR A 482 22.40 31.87 2.07
CA THR A 482 23.23 32.86 2.76
C THR A 482 23.54 34.05 1.84
N LEU A 483 23.78 33.82 0.54
CA LEU A 483 24.00 34.88 -0.45
C LEU A 483 22.73 35.72 -0.70
N ILE A 484 21.56 35.08 -0.80
CA ILE A 484 20.27 35.77 -0.92
C ILE A 484 20.03 36.64 0.31
N SER A 485 20.24 36.09 1.51
CA SER A 485 20.06 36.79 2.79
C SER A 485 21.02 37.97 2.91
N TYR A 486 22.28 37.79 2.53
CA TYR A 486 23.26 38.86 2.43
C TYR A 486 22.82 39.99 1.47
N GLY A 487 22.30 39.63 0.29
CA GLY A 487 21.75 40.57 -0.69
C GLY A 487 20.55 41.35 -0.15
N LEU A 488 19.63 40.69 0.55
CA LEU A 488 18.46 41.31 1.16
C LEU A 488 18.84 42.28 2.30
N THR A 489 19.81 41.91 3.14
CA THR A 489 20.38 42.78 4.17
C THR A 489 20.97 44.06 3.56
N ARG A 490 21.64 43.94 2.40
CA ARG A 490 22.18 45.09 1.65
C ARG A 490 21.10 46.02 1.10
N VAL A 491 20.00 45.48 0.61
CA VAL A 491 18.87 46.29 0.13
C VAL A 491 18.20 47.03 1.30
N TYR A 492 18.07 46.37 2.45
CA TYR A 492 17.41 46.92 3.63
C TYR A 492 18.23 48.03 4.33
N TYR A 493 19.52 47.82 4.55
CA TYR A 493 20.40 48.76 5.27
C TYR A 493 21.23 49.69 4.35
N GLY A 494 21.34 49.41 3.05
CA GLY A 494 22.05 50.24 2.07
C GLY A 494 23.52 49.83 1.83
N ARG A 495 24.17 50.46 0.84
CA ARG A 495 25.51 50.03 0.34
C ARG A 495 26.72 50.63 1.09
N LYS A 496 26.59 51.78 1.77
CA LYS A 496 27.75 52.58 2.20
C LYS A 496 28.08 52.51 3.70
N LYS A 497 27.09 52.50 4.60
CA LYS A 497 27.29 52.39 6.06
C LYS A 497 26.09 51.70 6.71
N PHE A 498 26.33 50.84 7.68
CA PHE A 498 25.29 50.24 8.52
C PHE A 498 25.26 50.98 9.86
N ASN A 499 24.06 51.27 10.37
CA ASN A 499 23.92 51.89 11.70
C ASN A 499 24.42 50.95 12.82
N SER A 500 24.37 49.63 12.58
CA SER A 500 24.95 48.60 13.44
C SER A 500 25.32 47.39 12.59
N ASN A 501 26.60 47.03 12.57
CA ASN A 501 27.09 45.82 11.90
C ASN A 501 26.50 44.56 12.55
N PHE A 502 26.37 44.56 13.88
CA PHE A 502 25.72 43.49 14.63
C PHE A 502 24.25 43.33 14.24
N GLY A 503 23.48 44.43 14.22
CA GLY A 503 22.07 44.39 13.83
C GLY A 503 21.86 43.93 12.38
N ALA A 504 22.72 44.35 11.45
CA ALA A 504 22.70 43.90 10.07
C ALA A 504 23.05 42.41 9.94
N PHE A 505 24.01 41.91 10.73
CA PHE A 505 24.35 40.49 10.77
C PHE A 505 23.23 39.63 11.36
N SER A 506 22.65 40.03 12.50
CA SER A 506 21.52 39.31 13.09
C SER A 506 20.32 39.27 12.12
N PHE A 507 20.06 40.36 11.41
CA PHE A 507 19.02 40.38 10.36
C PHE A 507 19.32 39.40 9.22
N MET A 508 20.57 39.34 8.75
CA MET A 508 21.00 38.37 7.75
C MET A 508 20.82 36.93 8.24
N VAL A 509 21.25 36.62 9.46
CA VAL A 509 21.13 35.28 10.07
C VAL A 509 19.66 34.88 10.23
N ILE A 510 18.78 35.80 10.62
CA ILE A 510 17.33 35.51 10.75
C ILE A 510 16.72 35.16 9.38
N ILE A 511 17.02 35.95 8.34
CA ILE A 511 16.50 35.66 6.99
C ILE A 511 17.05 34.33 6.48
N ASP A 512 18.36 34.11 6.64
CA ASP A 512 19.01 32.87 6.19
C ASP A 512 18.46 31.66 6.95
N ALA A 513 18.17 31.82 8.24
CA ALA A 513 17.51 30.80 9.04
C ALA A 513 16.14 30.44 8.50
N ILE A 514 15.29 31.43 8.25
CA ILE A 514 13.95 31.20 7.70
C ILE A 514 14.04 30.52 6.33
N LEU A 515 14.87 31.02 5.41
CA LEU A 515 14.98 30.48 4.06
C LEU A 515 15.56 29.06 4.03
N THR A 516 16.65 28.84 4.76
CA THR A 516 17.30 27.52 4.88
C THR A 516 16.33 26.52 5.50
N ASN A 517 15.64 26.88 6.58
CA ASN A 517 14.73 25.97 7.29
C ASN A 517 13.46 25.66 6.50
N LEU A 518 12.90 26.63 5.77
CA LEU A 518 11.75 26.38 4.90
C LEU A 518 12.12 25.50 3.70
N PHE A 519 13.33 25.64 3.16
CA PHE A 519 13.79 24.78 2.08
C PHE A 519 14.10 23.35 2.54
N TYR A 520 14.77 23.21 3.68
CA TYR A 520 15.13 21.89 4.22
C TYR A 520 14.01 21.25 5.06
N GLY A 521 12.93 21.97 5.34
CA GLY A 521 11.81 21.48 6.16
C GLY A 521 11.19 20.15 5.71
N PRO A 522 11.02 19.90 4.40
CA PRO A 522 10.58 18.59 3.92
C PRO A 522 11.53 17.43 4.22
N PHE A 523 12.77 17.71 4.61
CA PHE A 523 13.84 16.74 4.80
C PHE A 523 14.26 16.58 6.26
N PHE A 524 13.81 17.46 7.15
CA PHE A 524 13.98 17.29 8.59
C PHE A 524 12.92 16.34 9.13
N THR A 525 13.30 15.07 9.26
CA THR A 525 12.85 14.05 10.22
C THR A 525 13.60 12.77 9.92
#